data_AF-A0A6G0HWJ4-F1
#
_entry.id   AF-A0A6G0HWJ4-F1
#
_cell.length_a   1.000
_cell.length_b   1.000
_cell.length_c   1.000
_cell.angle_alpha   90.00
_cell.angle_beta   90.00
_cell.angle_gamma   90.00
#
_symmetry.space_group_name_H-M   'P 1'
#
loop_
_entity.id
_entity.type
_entity.pdbx_description
1 polymer ?
#
loop_
_entity_poly.entity_id
_entity_poly.type
_entity_poly.pdbx_seq_one_letter_code
_entity_poly.pdbx_strand_id
1 'polypeptide(L)'
;MAPGSRRVGSDSSAPGQLYTFQDKPRTVEDLPRVSFLELMYRLTFQGFLSRIHELQIYEKQRHGPIYKDALKSVCITTPKLMEEIMRNDDKFPNRGDMSLWQEHRNLRGFGYGQSKAAYPISLLLSHLPHISLPVSFVSIVTLLNKLMLHLKDSAQYGDTLNGVVTDFIKRMYYLRQCIPTGYLVTNMANELYHFSLEAIASILFETRLGCLEKEIPAGTQHFINSISKMFSNNFVVMLLPKWSRGILPYWGRYIEGWDGIFSFSEWQLSYEEDDKKMEFIQKCLDNNEEVKGEYLTYLLSNTQMSTKNVYGNITELLLAGVGTVKKHQTFTSTAT
;
A
#
# COMPACT_ATOMS: atom_id res chain seq x y z
N MET A 1 44.11 -68.76 17.85
CA MET A 1 45.40 -68.20 17.42
C MET A 1 45.17 -67.36 16.17
N ALA A 2 45.29 -66.04 16.28
CA ALA A 2 45.86 -65.23 15.19
C ALA A 2 47.38 -65.54 15.13
N PRO A 3 48.13 -65.30 14.03
CA PRO A 3 48.26 -64.03 13.27
C PRO A 3 48.25 -64.27 11.73
N GLY A 4 48.31 -63.32 10.80
CA GLY A 4 48.44 -61.86 10.79
C GLY A 4 48.79 -61.41 9.36
N SER A 5 48.17 -60.31 8.92
CA SER A 5 48.63 -59.31 7.94
C SER A 5 49.03 -59.68 6.50
N ARG A 6 48.27 -59.15 5.53
CA ARG A 6 48.83 -58.26 4.50
C ARG A 6 47.78 -57.30 3.94
N ARG A 7 47.97 -55.99 4.20
CA ARG A 7 47.30 -54.87 3.51
C ARG A 7 47.72 -54.83 2.05
N VAL A 8 46.78 -54.58 1.15
CA VAL A 8 47.02 -53.82 -0.10
C VAL A 8 45.82 -52.89 -0.26
N GLY A 9 46.08 -51.59 -0.24
CA GLY A 9 45.09 -50.58 -0.58
C GLY A 9 44.88 -50.52 -2.09
N SER A 10 43.68 -50.14 -2.51
CA SER A 10 43.48 -49.53 -3.83
C SER A 10 42.53 -48.35 -3.67
N ASP A 11 42.98 -47.24 -4.20
CA ASP A 11 42.48 -45.90 -3.99
C ASP A 11 41.06 -45.67 -4.51
N SER A 12 40.37 -44.81 -3.77
CA SER A 12 39.17 -44.08 -4.15
C SER A 12 39.43 -43.13 -5.32
N SER A 13 38.48 -43.02 -6.25
CA SER A 13 38.23 -41.76 -6.97
C SER A 13 36.83 -41.73 -7.60
N ALA A 14 35.84 -41.36 -6.79
CA ALA A 14 34.62 -40.72 -7.30
C ALA A 14 34.92 -39.22 -7.47
N PRO A 15 34.48 -38.55 -8.54
CA PRO A 15 34.84 -37.15 -8.78
C PRO A 15 34.09 -36.26 -7.77
N GLY A 16 34.82 -35.81 -6.76
CA GLY A 16 34.37 -34.74 -5.88
C GLY A 16 34.21 -33.45 -6.68
N GLN A 17 33.02 -32.85 -6.62
CA GLN A 17 32.80 -31.48 -7.04
C GLN A 17 33.74 -30.58 -6.25
N LEU A 18 34.76 -30.05 -6.93
CA LEU A 18 35.60 -28.96 -6.44
C LEU A 18 34.69 -27.74 -6.22
N TYR A 19 34.26 -27.53 -4.98
CA TYR A 19 33.83 -26.22 -4.53
C TYR A 19 35.05 -25.32 -4.60
N THR A 20 35.21 -24.61 -5.72
CA THR A 20 36.13 -23.48 -5.79
C THR A 20 35.66 -22.48 -4.74
N PHE A 21 36.41 -22.36 -3.65
CA PHE A 21 36.30 -21.27 -2.69
C PHE A 21 36.46 -19.97 -3.51
N GLN A 22 35.36 -19.24 -3.73
CA GLN A 22 35.43 -17.89 -4.26
C GLN A 22 35.95 -17.01 -3.11
N ASP A 23 37.23 -16.62 -3.17
CA ASP A 23 37.92 -15.78 -2.17
C ASP A 23 37.36 -14.36 -2.02
N LYS A 24 36.31 -14.00 -2.78
CA LYS A 24 35.64 -12.72 -2.70
C LYS A 24 34.13 -12.92 -2.66
N PRO A 25 33.41 -12.26 -1.73
CA PRO A 25 31.95 -12.31 -1.74
C PRO A 25 31.44 -11.75 -3.06
N ARG A 26 30.52 -12.48 -3.71
CA ARG A 26 29.84 -12.01 -4.93
C ARG A 26 29.20 -10.67 -4.66
N THR A 27 29.40 -9.72 -5.56
CA THR A 27 28.84 -8.39 -5.42
C THR A 27 27.51 -8.27 -6.16
N VAL A 28 26.81 -7.14 -5.98
CA VAL A 28 25.56 -6.85 -6.70
C VAL A 28 25.77 -6.87 -8.21
N GLU A 29 27.00 -6.60 -8.66
CA GLU A 29 27.36 -6.59 -10.07
C GLU A 29 27.33 -7.99 -10.70
N ASP A 30 27.59 -9.03 -9.90
CA ASP A 30 27.64 -10.43 -10.34
C ASP A 30 26.25 -11.08 -10.45
N LEU A 31 25.20 -10.39 -9.99
CA LEU A 31 23.84 -10.89 -10.08
C LEU A 31 23.35 -10.95 -11.54
N PRO A 32 22.55 -11.98 -11.91
CA PRO A 32 21.83 -11.97 -13.17
C PRO A 32 21.00 -10.69 -13.32
N ARG A 33 20.98 -10.10 -14.51
CA ARG A 33 20.33 -8.81 -14.76
C ARG A 33 19.27 -8.94 -15.84
N VAL A 34 18.12 -8.32 -15.59
CA VAL A 34 17.10 -8.07 -16.61
C VAL A 34 17.36 -6.69 -17.21
N SER A 35 17.48 -6.59 -18.53
CA SER A 35 17.69 -5.29 -19.18
C SER A 35 16.38 -4.50 -19.28
N PHE A 36 16.46 -3.17 -19.32
CA PHE A 36 15.26 -2.33 -19.46
C PHE A 36 14.53 -2.57 -20.79
N LEU A 37 15.26 -2.76 -21.89
CA LEU A 37 14.66 -3.08 -23.19
C LEU A 37 13.95 -4.44 -23.17
N GLU A 38 14.53 -5.42 -22.49
CA GLU A 38 13.90 -6.72 -22.29
C GLU A 38 12.62 -6.59 -21.46
N LEU A 39 12.63 -5.83 -20.37
CA LEU A 39 11.41 -5.55 -19.61
C LEU A 39 10.34 -4.91 -20.51
N MET A 40 10.69 -3.88 -21.29
CA MET A 40 9.73 -3.22 -22.18
C MET A 40 9.16 -4.19 -23.21
N TYR A 41 10.02 -5.02 -23.82
CA TYR A 41 9.59 -6.04 -24.78
C TYR A 41 8.59 -7.03 -24.17
N ARG A 42 8.88 -7.51 -22.95
CA ARG A 42 8.01 -8.46 -22.25
C ARG A 42 6.67 -7.82 -21.86
N LEU A 43 6.69 -6.57 -21.39
CA LEU A 43 5.48 -5.85 -21.02
C LEU A 43 4.58 -5.58 -22.23
N THR A 44 5.14 -5.14 -23.35
CA THR A 44 4.35 -4.72 -24.52
C THR A 44 4.04 -5.86 -25.50
N PHE A 45 5.06 -6.61 -25.94
CA PHE A 45 4.90 -7.60 -27.01
C PHE A 45 4.55 -9.00 -26.49
N GLN A 46 4.99 -9.37 -25.28
CA GLN A 46 4.60 -10.64 -24.66
C GLN A 46 3.34 -10.53 -23.79
N GLY A 47 2.79 -9.32 -23.65
CA GLY A 47 1.52 -9.09 -22.96
C GLY A 47 1.60 -9.32 -21.45
N PHE A 48 2.74 -9.01 -20.82
CA PHE A 48 2.89 -9.08 -19.36
C PHE A 48 2.41 -7.82 -18.63
N LEU A 49 2.01 -6.75 -19.32
CA LEU A 49 1.60 -5.48 -18.69
C LEU A 49 0.47 -5.63 -17.65
N SER A 50 -0.53 -6.46 -17.92
CA SER A 50 -1.62 -6.79 -16.97
C SER A 50 -1.30 -7.99 -16.08
N ARG A 51 -0.16 -8.67 -16.30
CA ARG A 51 0.24 -9.94 -15.69
C ARG A 51 1.66 -9.86 -15.11
N ILE A 52 1.99 -8.73 -14.49
CA ILE A 52 3.32 -8.47 -13.92
C ILE A 52 3.72 -9.53 -12.89
N HIS A 53 2.75 -10.08 -12.15
CA HIS A 53 2.99 -11.16 -11.20
C HIS A 53 3.43 -12.46 -11.90
N GLU A 54 2.87 -12.79 -13.08
CA GLU A 54 3.36 -13.91 -13.90
C GLU A 54 4.77 -13.63 -14.43
N LEU A 55 5.05 -12.37 -14.81
CA LEU A 55 6.40 -11.97 -15.20
C LEU A 55 7.40 -12.20 -14.06
N GLN A 56 7.06 -11.88 -12.81
CA GLN A 56 7.94 -12.17 -11.66
C GLN A 56 8.22 -13.67 -11.49
N ILE A 57 7.22 -14.54 -11.73
CA ILE A 57 7.40 -15.99 -11.71
C ILE A 57 8.32 -16.43 -12.85
N TYR A 58 8.13 -15.87 -14.04
CA TYR A 58 8.97 -16.16 -15.21
C TYR A 58 10.43 -15.71 -15.00
N GLU A 59 10.66 -14.51 -14.47
CA GLU A 59 12.01 -14.03 -14.12
C GLU A 59 12.67 -14.91 -13.07
N LYS A 60 11.92 -15.32 -12.04
CA LYS A 60 12.41 -16.25 -11.02
C LYS A 60 12.91 -17.57 -11.65
N GLN A 61 12.15 -18.15 -12.57
CA GLN A 61 12.54 -19.40 -13.23
C GLN A 61 13.82 -19.23 -14.07
N ARG A 62 14.01 -18.06 -14.67
CA ARG A 62 15.13 -17.77 -15.57
C ARG A 62 16.41 -17.34 -14.85
N HIS A 63 16.28 -16.55 -13.79
CA HIS A 63 17.40 -15.90 -13.10
C HIS A 63 17.68 -16.46 -11.71
N GLY A 64 16.79 -17.31 -11.19
CA GLY A 64 16.96 -17.98 -9.91
C GLY A 64 16.47 -17.14 -8.71
N PRO A 65 16.94 -17.47 -7.50
CA PRO A 65 16.35 -16.96 -6.25
C PRO A 65 16.65 -15.49 -5.96
N ILE A 66 17.72 -14.95 -6.55
CA ILE A 66 18.19 -13.57 -6.39
C ILE A 66 18.69 -13.03 -7.73
N TYR A 67 18.18 -11.87 -8.15
CA TYR A 67 18.57 -11.24 -9.41
C TYR A 67 18.31 -9.73 -9.37
N LYS A 68 18.92 -8.98 -10.29
CA LYS A 68 18.70 -7.55 -10.45
C LYS A 68 17.69 -7.28 -11.56
N ASP A 69 16.65 -6.52 -11.26
CA ASP A 69 15.62 -6.16 -12.23
C ASP A 69 16.04 -4.98 -13.13
N ALA A 70 15.19 -4.71 -14.11
CA ALA A 70 15.36 -3.62 -15.07
C ALA A 70 15.20 -2.22 -14.44
N LEU A 71 14.64 -2.12 -13.24
CA LEU A 71 14.47 -0.88 -12.47
C LEU A 71 15.57 -0.71 -11.41
N LYS A 72 16.67 -1.49 -11.53
CA LYS A 72 17.87 -1.46 -10.68
C LYS A 72 17.64 -1.96 -9.24
N SER A 73 16.51 -2.59 -8.98
CA SER A 73 16.20 -3.23 -7.70
C SER A 73 16.70 -4.67 -7.66
N VAL A 74 16.97 -5.20 -6.47
CA VAL A 74 17.31 -6.61 -6.27
C VAL A 74 16.04 -7.37 -5.89
N CYS A 75 15.65 -8.31 -6.74
CA CYS A 75 14.53 -9.19 -6.49
C CYS A 75 14.99 -10.42 -5.71
N ILE A 76 14.28 -10.73 -4.63
CA ILE A 76 14.45 -11.95 -3.84
C ILE A 76 13.18 -12.78 -3.89
N THR A 77 13.31 -14.10 -3.98
CA THR A 77 12.14 -14.98 -4.25
C THR A 77 12.04 -16.21 -3.35
N THR A 78 12.83 -16.24 -2.28
CA THR A 78 12.85 -17.36 -1.31
C THR A 78 12.63 -16.86 0.12
N PRO A 79 11.93 -17.64 0.98
CA PRO A 79 11.71 -17.29 2.38
C PRO A 79 13.01 -17.08 3.17
N LYS A 80 14.05 -17.88 2.90
CA LYS A 80 15.35 -17.76 3.59
C LYS A 80 16.01 -16.39 3.38
N LEU A 81 16.02 -15.89 2.14
CA LEU A 81 16.54 -14.55 1.83
C LEU A 81 15.66 -13.45 2.46
N MET A 82 14.34 -13.64 2.47
CA MET A 82 13.43 -12.70 3.12
C MET A 82 13.69 -12.63 4.63
N GLU A 83 13.86 -13.77 5.29
CA GLU A 83 14.21 -13.85 6.71
C GLU A 83 15.52 -13.11 7.00
N GLU A 84 16.54 -13.31 6.19
CA GLU A 84 17.84 -12.64 6.34
C GLU A 84 17.71 -11.12 6.21
N ILE A 85 16.93 -10.62 5.25
CA ILE A 85 16.64 -9.18 5.13
C ILE A 85 15.90 -8.68 6.36
N MET A 86 14.84 -9.37 6.80
CA MET A 86 14.03 -8.94 7.95
C MET A 86 14.82 -8.93 9.27
N ARG A 87 15.78 -9.84 9.45
CA ARG A 87 16.67 -9.87 10.63
C ARG A 87 17.69 -8.74 10.66
N ASN A 88 18.08 -8.25 9.48
CA ASN A 88 19.06 -7.18 9.30
C ASN A 88 18.40 -5.85 8.90
N ASP A 89 17.08 -5.74 9.04
CA ASP A 89 16.35 -4.53 8.70
C ASP A 89 16.70 -3.41 9.69
N ASP A 90 16.67 -2.17 9.20
CA ASP A 90 16.97 -1.02 10.04
C ASP A 90 15.86 -0.81 11.07
N LYS A 91 16.20 -0.14 12.19
CA LYS A 91 15.21 0.35 13.16
C LYS A 91 14.07 1.14 12.49
N PHE A 92 14.38 1.77 11.35
CA PHE A 92 13.45 2.53 10.54
C PHE A 92 13.44 2.02 9.09
N PRO A 93 12.72 0.94 8.76
CA PRO A 93 12.75 0.31 7.44
C PRO A 93 12.24 1.23 6.33
N ASN A 94 12.87 1.24 5.15
CA ASN A 94 12.43 2.00 3.98
C ASN A 94 11.90 1.05 2.89
N ARG A 95 10.68 1.28 2.41
CA ARG A 95 9.97 0.38 1.48
C ARG A 95 10.12 0.71 -0.01
N GLY A 96 11.01 1.64 -0.35
CA GLY A 96 11.37 1.96 -1.74
C GLY A 96 11.03 3.38 -2.15
N ASP A 97 11.24 3.68 -3.43
CA ASP A 97 11.05 5.03 -3.99
C ASP A 97 9.57 5.32 -4.28
N MET A 98 8.98 6.23 -3.50
CA MET A 98 7.64 6.81 -3.71
C MET A 98 7.74 8.25 -4.24
N SER A 99 8.85 8.61 -4.91
CA SER A 99 9.04 9.93 -5.53
C SER A 99 7.87 10.32 -6.42
N LEU A 100 7.28 9.35 -7.11
CA LEU A 100 6.12 9.56 -7.99
C LEU A 100 4.86 10.04 -7.24
N TRP A 101 4.60 9.52 -6.04
CA TRP A 101 3.46 9.95 -5.22
C TRP A 101 3.73 11.31 -4.59
N GLN A 102 4.98 11.56 -4.20
CA GLN A 102 5.40 12.86 -3.65
C GLN A 102 5.36 13.98 -4.67
N GLU A 103 5.60 13.69 -5.95
CA GLU A 103 5.63 14.72 -6.98
C GLU A 103 4.27 15.44 -7.10
N HIS A 104 3.16 14.71 -6.95
CA HIS A 104 1.84 15.34 -6.83
C HIS A 104 1.75 16.26 -5.61
N ARG A 105 2.19 15.79 -4.43
CA ARG A 105 2.14 16.56 -3.18
C ARG A 105 2.96 17.84 -3.26
N ASN A 106 4.15 17.76 -3.86
CA ASN A 106 5.02 18.92 -4.11
C ASN A 106 4.38 19.92 -5.07
N LEU A 107 3.73 19.46 -6.13
CA LEU A 107 3.06 20.33 -7.10
C LEU A 107 1.86 21.08 -6.51
N ARG A 108 1.18 20.49 -5.51
CA ARG A 108 -0.05 21.03 -4.91
C ARG A 108 0.13 21.61 -3.51
N GLY A 109 1.28 21.41 -2.87
CA GLY A 109 1.56 21.87 -1.50
C GLY A 109 0.78 21.10 -0.43
N PHE A 110 0.54 19.80 -0.65
CA PHE A 110 -0.09 18.89 0.32
C PHE A 110 0.93 18.23 1.26
N GLY A 111 0.50 17.87 2.46
CA GLY A 111 1.31 17.09 3.41
C GLY A 111 1.56 15.66 2.92
N TYR A 112 2.66 15.06 3.36
CA TYR A 112 2.99 13.67 3.11
C TYR A 112 2.35 12.75 4.16
N GLY A 113 1.80 11.60 3.76
CA GLY A 113 1.33 10.59 4.70
C GLY A 113 2.40 9.54 5.06
N GLN A 114 1.94 8.39 5.56
CA GLN A 114 2.73 7.26 6.07
C GLN A 114 3.76 6.67 5.11
N SER A 115 3.64 6.92 3.80
CA SER A 115 4.56 6.35 2.80
C SER A 115 5.95 6.98 2.90
N LYS A 116 6.87 6.23 3.49
CA LYS A 116 8.23 6.63 3.87
C LYS A 116 9.15 7.15 2.79
N ALA A 117 8.76 7.16 1.53
CA ALA A 117 9.58 7.88 0.58
C ALA A 117 9.42 9.38 0.67
N ALA A 118 8.58 9.94 1.54
CA ALA A 118 8.50 11.37 1.84
C ALA A 118 9.74 12.00 2.54
N TYR A 119 10.94 11.44 2.37
CA TYR A 119 12.16 12.00 2.95
C TYR A 119 13.44 12.02 2.08
N PRO A 120 13.49 11.84 0.74
CA PRO A 120 14.75 11.93 0.01
C PRO A 120 15.29 13.36 -0.03
N ILE A 121 14.44 14.38 0.15
CA ILE A 121 14.91 15.77 0.26
C ILE A 121 15.43 16.09 1.68
N SER A 122 15.01 15.35 2.72
CA SER A 122 15.62 15.45 4.06
C SER A 122 16.85 14.55 4.22
N LEU A 123 16.94 13.44 3.47
CA LEU A 123 18.08 12.53 3.44
C LEU A 123 19.25 13.08 2.62
N LEU A 124 19.02 13.97 1.65
CA LEU A 124 20.13 14.65 0.95
C LEU A 124 20.88 15.67 1.84
N LEU A 125 20.33 16.03 2.99
CA LEU A 125 20.95 16.91 3.98
C LEU A 125 21.50 16.16 5.21
N SER A 126 21.50 14.82 5.21
CA SER A 126 22.05 14.01 6.31
C SER A 126 23.58 13.91 6.32
N HIS A 127 24.29 14.71 5.51
CA HIS A 127 25.74 14.91 5.61
C HIS A 127 26.12 16.15 6.45
N LEU A 128 25.14 16.84 7.06
CA LEU A 128 25.40 17.89 8.03
C LEU A 128 25.11 17.39 9.45
N PRO A 129 26.02 17.55 10.44
CA PRO A 129 25.96 16.81 11.72
C PRO A 129 24.87 17.28 12.71
N HIS A 130 23.92 18.13 12.30
CA HIS A 130 23.00 18.82 13.22
C HIS A 130 21.58 18.99 12.65
N ILE A 131 20.98 17.93 12.09
CA ILE A 131 19.54 17.95 11.76
C ILE A 131 18.87 16.72 12.39
N SER A 132 18.12 16.99 13.46
CA SER A 132 17.22 16.05 14.13
C SER A 132 16.14 15.54 13.16
N LEU A 133 15.89 14.23 13.18
CA LEU A 133 14.81 13.60 12.40
C LEU A 133 13.44 14.24 12.72
N PRO A 134 12.50 14.32 11.76
CA PRO A 134 11.19 14.91 12.02
C PRO A 134 10.35 13.98 12.90
N VAL A 135 10.03 14.47 14.09
CA VAL A 135 9.18 13.89 15.14
C VAL A 135 7.82 13.38 14.63
N SER A 136 7.37 13.82 13.46
CA SER A 136 6.04 13.52 12.90
C SER A 136 5.85 12.07 12.44
N PHE A 137 6.77 11.44 11.72
CA PHE A 137 6.56 10.09 11.17
C PHE A 137 6.40 9.00 12.25
N VAL A 138 7.31 8.99 13.22
CA VAL A 138 7.27 8.02 14.33
C VAL A 138 6.00 8.22 15.14
N SER A 139 5.58 9.47 15.33
CA SER A 139 4.35 9.80 16.03
C SER A 139 3.11 9.27 15.31
N ILE A 140 3.02 9.41 13.97
CA ILE A 140 1.87 8.91 13.20
C ILE A 140 1.84 7.37 13.20
N VAL A 141 2.97 6.68 12.99
CA VAL A 141 3.00 5.21 13.01
C VAL A 141 2.66 4.67 14.39
N THR A 142 3.21 5.26 15.46
CA THR A 142 2.87 4.87 16.84
C THR A 142 1.38 5.07 17.12
N LEU A 143 0.83 6.18 16.62
CA LEU A 143 -0.58 6.48 16.72
C LEU A 143 -1.46 5.46 15.99
N LEU A 144 -1.14 5.13 14.73
CA LEU A 144 -1.89 4.13 13.98
C LEU A 144 -1.81 2.76 14.64
N ASN A 145 -0.63 2.38 15.10
CA ASN A 145 -0.44 1.09 15.75
C ASN A 145 -1.32 0.98 16.99
N LYS A 146 -1.46 2.07 17.76
CA LYS A 146 -2.37 2.12 18.89
C LYS A 146 -3.83 2.00 18.44
N LEU A 147 -4.28 2.82 17.50
CA LEU A 147 -5.70 2.87 17.15
C LEU A 147 -6.17 1.66 16.31
N MET A 148 -5.34 1.15 15.40
CA MET A 148 -5.73 0.13 14.42
C MET A 148 -5.16 -1.26 14.67
N LEU A 149 -4.02 -1.39 15.37
CA LEU A 149 -3.37 -2.69 15.58
C LEU A 149 -3.48 -3.20 17.01
N HIS A 150 -3.75 -2.33 17.99
CA HIS A 150 -3.98 -2.76 19.35
C HIS A 150 -5.38 -3.37 19.47
N LEU A 151 -5.44 -4.61 19.96
CA LEU A 151 -6.68 -5.40 19.95
C LEU A 151 -7.83 -4.74 20.73
N LYS A 152 -7.52 -4.09 21.87
CA LYS A 152 -8.55 -3.43 22.70
C LYS A 152 -9.10 -2.17 22.05
N ASP A 153 -8.27 -1.44 21.31
CA ASP A 153 -8.68 -0.19 20.66
C ASP A 153 -9.42 -0.50 19.35
N SER A 154 -8.91 -1.45 18.56
CA SER A 154 -9.58 -1.92 17.34
C SER A 154 -10.94 -2.59 17.58
N ALA A 155 -11.15 -3.24 18.73
CA ALA A 155 -12.44 -3.81 19.10
C ALA A 155 -13.56 -2.76 19.23
N GLN A 156 -13.21 -1.49 19.49
CA GLN A 156 -14.18 -0.41 19.63
C GLN A 156 -14.90 -0.10 18.30
N TYR A 157 -14.28 -0.41 17.16
CA TYR A 157 -14.89 -0.23 15.84
C TYR A 157 -15.96 -1.28 15.50
N GLY A 158 -16.19 -2.25 16.40
CA GLY A 158 -17.12 -3.36 16.16
C GLY A 158 -18.54 -2.91 15.83
N ASP A 159 -19.09 -1.95 16.58
CA ASP A 159 -20.45 -1.46 16.36
C ASP A 159 -20.57 -0.71 15.03
N THR A 160 -19.61 0.16 14.72
CA THR A 160 -19.51 0.89 13.45
C THR A 160 -19.45 -0.09 12.26
N LEU A 161 -18.59 -1.11 12.34
CA LEU A 161 -18.48 -2.13 11.30
C LEU A 161 -19.73 -3.01 11.17
N ASN A 162 -20.37 -3.38 12.29
CA ASN A 162 -21.62 -4.13 12.29
C ASN A 162 -22.75 -3.37 11.56
N GLY A 163 -22.78 -2.04 11.71
CA GLY A 163 -23.66 -1.16 10.94
C GLY A 163 -23.42 -1.28 9.43
N VAL A 164 -22.16 -1.15 9.00
CA VAL A 164 -21.78 -1.27 7.57
C VAL A 164 -22.10 -2.67 7.02
N VAL A 165 -21.85 -3.73 7.78
CA VAL A 165 -22.21 -5.12 7.40
C VAL A 165 -23.72 -5.26 7.22
N THR A 166 -24.50 -4.70 8.14
CA THR A 166 -25.98 -4.73 8.06
C THR A 166 -26.47 -4.06 6.78
N ASP A 167 -25.91 -2.91 6.41
CA ASP A 167 -26.29 -2.20 5.20
C ASP A 167 -25.81 -2.92 3.93
N PHE A 168 -24.65 -3.57 3.97
CA PHE A 168 -24.19 -4.42 2.88
C PHE A 168 -25.14 -5.60 2.63
N ILE A 169 -25.61 -6.26 3.70
CA ILE A 169 -26.60 -7.33 3.59
C ILE A 169 -27.89 -6.81 2.94
N LYS A 170 -28.39 -5.64 3.37
CA LYS A 170 -29.58 -5.00 2.74
C LYS A 170 -29.35 -4.72 1.25
N ARG A 171 -28.16 -4.19 0.89
CA ARG A 171 -27.76 -3.94 -0.50
C ARG A 171 -27.77 -5.22 -1.33
N MET A 172 -27.27 -6.34 -0.79
CA MET A 172 -27.29 -7.64 -1.47
C MET A 172 -28.72 -8.13 -1.73
N TYR A 173 -29.61 -8.02 -0.76
CA TYR A 173 -31.02 -8.37 -0.94
C TYR A 173 -31.70 -7.50 -2.00
N TYR A 174 -31.43 -6.20 -2.00
CA TYR A 174 -31.96 -5.27 -3.00
C TYR A 174 -31.49 -5.65 -4.42
N LEU A 175 -30.18 -5.83 -4.61
CA LEU A 175 -29.62 -6.21 -5.91
C LEU A 175 -30.19 -7.53 -6.43
N ARG A 176 -30.40 -8.49 -5.53
CA ARG A 176 -31.02 -9.77 -5.87
C ARG A 176 -32.46 -9.59 -6.38
N GLN A 177 -33.23 -8.69 -5.79
CA GLN A 177 -34.61 -8.39 -6.21
C GLN A 177 -34.70 -7.65 -7.55
N CYS A 178 -33.67 -6.89 -7.93
CA CYS A 178 -33.63 -6.16 -9.20
C CYS A 178 -33.43 -7.08 -10.41
N ILE A 179 -33.00 -8.33 -10.22
CA ILE A 179 -32.73 -9.29 -11.29
C ILE A 179 -33.89 -10.28 -11.41
N PRO A 180 -34.40 -10.58 -12.63
CA PRO A 180 -35.54 -11.48 -12.83
C PRO A 180 -35.39 -12.87 -12.23
N THR A 181 -34.14 -13.38 -12.15
CA THR A 181 -33.86 -14.70 -11.57
C THR A 181 -33.90 -14.70 -10.05
N GLY A 182 -33.67 -13.57 -9.37
CA GLY A 182 -33.82 -13.50 -7.91
C GLY A 182 -32.80 -14.30 -7.08
N TYR A 183 -31.72 -14.82 -7.68
CA TYR A 183 -30.73 -15.67 -6.99
C TYR A 183 -29.28 -15.19 -7.09
N LEU A 184 -28.96 -14.27 -8.01
CA LEU A 184 -27.59 -13.86 -8.29
C LEU A 184 -27.40 -12.37 -7.97
N VAL A 185 -26.24 -12.02 -7.41
CA VAL A 185 -25.75 -10.64 -7.40
C VAL A 185 -24.65 -10.53 -8.44
N THR A 186 -24.84 -9.68 -9.44
CA THR A 186 -23.83 -9.45 -10.49
C THR A 186 -22.70 -8.60 -9.95
N ASN A 187 -21.46 -8.90 -10.35
CA ASN A 187 -20.27 -8.10 -10.03
C ASN A 187 -19.99 -7.95 -8.51
N MET A 188 -19.94 -9.07 -7.80
CA MET A 188 -19.64 -9.10 -6.37
C MET A 188 -18.32 -8.40 -6.00
N ALA A 189 -17.30 -8.45 -6.88
CA ALA A 189 -16.04 -7.76 -6.65
C ALA A 189 -16.19 -6.23 -6.55
N ASN A 190 -17.15 -5.64 -7.26
CA ASN A 190 -17.44 -4.21 -7.16
C ASN A 190 -18.20 -3.87 -5.88
N GLU A 191 -19.16 -4.69 -5.49
CA GLU A 191 -19.91 -4.49 -4.25
C GLU A 191 -19.02 -4.70 -3.01
N LEU A 192 -18.08 -5.65 -3.03
CA LEU A 192 -17.07 -5.81 -1.97
C LEU A 192 -16.10 -4.62 -1.91
N TYR A 193 -15.85 -3.96 -3.04
CA TYR A 193 -15.07 -2.72 -3.07
C TYR A 193 -15.84 -1.58 -2.39
N HIS A 194 -17.13 -1.41 -2.69
CA HIS A 194 -17.98 -0.42 -2.01
C HIS A 194 -18.10 -0.70 -0.52
N PHE A 195 -18.27 -1.97 -0.12
CA PHE A 195 -18.26 -2.38 1.28
C PHE A 195 -16.94 -2.03 1.98
N SER A 196 -15.81 -2.37 1.37
CA SER A 196 -14.49 -2.08 1.93
C SER A 196 -14.25 -0.57 2.07
N LEU A 197 -14.69 0.21 1.08
CA LEU A 197 -14.59 1.66 1.08
C LEU A 197 -15.46 2.28 2.18
N GLU A 198 -16.71 1.84 2.30
CA GLU A 198 -17.63 2.30 3.34
C GLU A 198 -17.09 1.97 4.74
N ALA A 199 -16.57 0.76 4.94
CA ALA A 199 -16.05 0.30 6.23
C ALA A 199 -14.81 1.09 6.69
N ILE A 200 -13.83 1.31 5.80
CA ILE A 200 -12.64 2.07 6.18
C ILE A 200 -12.98 3.55 6.34
N ALA A 201 -13.86 4.11 5.51
CA ALA A 201 -14.27 5.51 5.63
C ALA A 201 -15.09 5.77 6.90
N SER A 202 -15.95 4.83 7.30
CA SER A 202 -16.70 4.94 8.56
C SER A 202 -15.80 4.93 9.79
N ILE A 203 -14.61 4.32 9.73
CA ILE A 203 -13.63 4.39 10.82
C ILE A 203 -12.78 5.65 10.72
N LEU A 204 -12.30 5.98 9.51
CA LEU A 204 -11.33 7.07 9.30
C LEU A 204 -11.94 8.46 9.41
N PHE A 205 -13.14 8.64 8.86
CA PHE A 205 -13.87 9.91 8.87
C PHE A 205 -15.04 9.88 9.85
N GLU A 206 -15.36 8.73 10.46
CA GLU A 206 -16.52 8.58 11.35
C GLU A 206 -17.84 8.96 10.65
N THR A 207 -17.87 8.84 9.32
CA THR A 207 -18.99 9.21 8.45
C THR A 207 -19.31 8.11 7.44
N ARG A 208 -20.57 8.06 7.02
CA ARG A 208 -21.07 7.11 6.02
C ARG A 208 -20.99 7.78 4.65
N LEU A 209 -20.19 7.21 3.75
CA LEU A 209 -20.01 7.75 2.39
C LEU A 209 -21.20 7.45 1.47
N GLY A 210 -22.07 6.51 1.87
CA GLY A 210 -23.23 6.10 1.08
C GLY A 210 -22.89 5.18 -0.09
N CYS A 211 -21.76 4.47 -0.06
CA CYS A 211 -21.36 3.54 -1.13
C CYS A 211 -22.33 2.35 -1.25
N LEU A 212 -23.08 2.05 -0.20
CA LEU A 212 -23.99 0.91 -0.07
C LEU A 212 -25.46 1.27 -0.29
N GLU A 213 -25.75 2.55 -0.58
CA GLU A 213 -27.09 3.01 -0.87
C GLU A 213 -27.60 2.46 -2.21
N LYS A 214 -28.89 2.69 -2.50
CA LYS A 214 -29.47 2.31 -3.80
C LYS A 214 -28.73 3.00 -4.95
N GLU A 215 -28.49 4.30 -4.78
CA GLU A 215 -27.73 5.16 -5.69
C GLU A 215 -26.57 5.80 -4.92
N ILE A 216 -25.36 5.71 -5.47
CA ILE A 216 -24.16 6.23 -4.84
C ILE A 216 -24.13 7.76 -5.01
N PRO A 217 -23.89 8.55 -3.95
CA PRO A 217 -23.77 10.00 -4.05
C PRO A 217 -22.73 10.43 -5.09
N ALA A 218 -23.01 11.51 -5.82
CA ALA A 218 -22.15 11.98 -6.90
C ALA A 218 -20.71 12.28 -6.45
N GLY A 219 -20.54 12.85 -5.25
CA GLY A 219 -19.22 13.10 -4.66
C GLY A 219 -18.44 11.81 -4.40
N THR A 220 -19.08 10.82 -3.79
CA THR A 220 -18.50 9.49 -3.54
C THR A 220 -18.17 8.76 -4.83
N GLN A 221 -19.03 8.83 -5.85
CA GLN A 221 -18.76 8.22 -7.15
C GLN A 221 -17.59 8.89 -7.87
N HIS A 222 -17.49 10.23 -7.80
CA HIS A 222 -16.34 10.97 -8.32
C HIS A 222 -15.04 10.50 -7.64
N PHE A 223 -15.06 10.38 -6.31
CA PHE A 223 -13.93 9.87 -5.54
C PHE A 223 -13.48 8.46 -5.96
N ILE A 224 -14.43 7.53 -6.10
CA ILE A 224 -14.16 6.17 -6.60
C ILE A 224 -13.51 6.20 -7.99
N ASN A 225 -14.02 7.05 -8.88
CA ASN A 225 -13.48 7.20 -10.23
C ASN A 225 -12.06 7.79 -10.21
N SER A 226 -11.78 8.75 -9.33
CA SER A 226 -10.45 9.34 -9.14
C SER A 226 -9.43 8.31 -8.64
N ILE A 227 -9.80 7.44 -7.70
CA ILE A 227 -8.96 6.32 -7.25
C ILE A 227 -8.61 5.39 -8.42
N SER A 228 -9.63 4.94 -9.16
CA SER A 228 -9.46 4.06 -10.31
C SER A 228 -8.55 4.69 -11.38
N LYS A 229 -8.75 5.98 -11.66
CA LYS A 229 -7.95 6.76 -12.61
C LYS A 229 -6.49 6.89 -12.15
N MET A 230 -6.25 7.16 -10.88
CA MET A 230 -4.90 7.23 -10.32
C MET A 230 -4.17 5.89 -10.47
N PHE A 231 -4.76 4.79 -10.01
CA PHE A 231 -4.11 3.46 -10.06
C PHE A 231 -3.88 2.97 -11.49
N SER A 232 -4.84 3.20 -12.39
CA SER A 232 -4.74 2.76 -13.79
C SER A 232 -3.61 3.45 -14.55
N ASN A 233 -3.23 4.67 -14.15
CA ASN A 233 -2.14 5.43 -14.79
C ASN A 233 -0.81 5.31 -14.04
N ASN A 234 -0.82 4.96 -12.74
CA ASN A 234 0.37 4.93 -11.88
C ASN A 234 1.53 4.09 -12.46
N PHE A 235 1.25 2.84 -12.89
CA PHE A 235 2.30 1.96 -13.42
C PHE A 235 2.88 2.47 -14.74
N VAL A 236 2.04 3.02 -15.62
CA VAL A 236 2.49 3.57 -16.91
C VAL A 236 3.36 4.80 -16.68
N VAL A 237 2.94 5.69 -15.77
CA VAL A 237 3.72 6.90 -15.42
C VAL A 237 5.06 6.54 -14.77
N MET A 238 5.11 5.48 -13.96
CA MET A 238 6.35 4.99 -13.35
C MET A 238 7.38 4.53 -14.40
N LEU A 239 6.93 3.92 -15.49
CA LEU A 239 7.81 3.41 -16.55
C LEU A 239 8.24 4.47 -17.56
N LEU A 240 7.38 5.47 -17.80
CA LEU A 240 7.58 6.46 -18.84
C LEU A 240 8.64 7.51 -18.44
N PRO A 241 9.55 7.90 -19.36
CA PRO A 241 10.48 9.00 -19.12
C PRO A 241 9.78 10.34 -18.86
N LYS A 242 10.39 11.21 -18.04
CA LYS A 242 9.81 12.52 -17.67
C LYS A 242 9.48 13.43 -18.87
N TRP A 243 10.27 13.37 -19.95
CA TRP A 243 10.01 14.17 -21.16
C TRP A 243 8.66 13.83 -21.82
N SER A 244 8.16 12.61 -21.62
CA SER A 244 6.89 12.18 -22.23
C SER A 244 5.65 12.79 -21.56
N ARG A 245 5.80 13.39 -20.38
CA ARG A 245 4.68 13.91 -19.57
C ARG A 245 3.91 15.06 -20.22
N GLY A 246 4.58 15.84 -21.09
CA GLY A 246 3.94 16.91 -21.85
C GLY A 246 3.30 16.47 -23.17
N ILE A 247 3.52 15.21 -23.58
CA ILE A 247 3.10 14.67 -24.88
C ILE A 247 2.00 13.62 -24.69
N LEU A 248 2.19 12.73 -23.71
CA LEU A 248 1.29 11.62 -23.45
C LEU A 248 0.26 11.98 -22.35
N PRO A 249 -0.97 11.47 -22.44
CA PRO A 249 -2.04 11.85 -21.51
C PRO A 249 -1.91 11.21 -20.13
N TYR A 250 -1.03 10.22 -19.94
CA TYR A 250 -0.94 9.42 -18.71
C TYR A 250 -0.57 10.26 -17.48
N TRP A 251 0.34 11.23 -17.64
CA TRP A 251 0.73 12.12 -16.56
C TRP A 251 -0.42 13.02 -16.11
N GLY A 252 -1.08 13.67 -17.07
CA GLY A 252 -2.25 14.51 -16.79
C GLY A 252 -3.36 13.73 -16.10
N ARG A 253 -3.69 12.52 -16.59
CA ARG A 253 -4.69 11.65 -15.98
C ARG A 253 -4.32 11.19 -14.57
N TYR A 254 -3.04 10.89 -14.34
CA TYR A 254 -2.52 10.52 -13.01
C TYR A 254 -2.66 11.68 -12.01
N ILE A 255 -2.26 12.90 -12.41
CA ILE A 255 -2.40 14.09 -11.57
C ILE A 255 -3.87 14.40 -11.30
N GLU A 256 -4.74 14.33 -12.32
CA GLU A 256 -6.18 14.56 -12.16
C GLU A 256 -6.83 13.53 -11.22
N GLY A 257 -6.40 12.27 -11.28
CA GLY A 257 -6.83 11.24 -10.34
C GLY A 257 -6.46 11.59 -8.90
N TRP A 258 -5.24 12.07 -8.67
CA TRP A 258 -4.82 12.54 -7.34
C TRP A 258 -5.54 13.81 -6.89
N ASP A 259 -5.74 14.79 -7.79
CA ASP A 259 -6.46 16.02 -7.48
C ASP A 259 -7.89 15.69 -7.02
N GLY A 260 -8.58 14.77 -7.70
CA GLY A 260 -9.93 14.35 -7.30
C GLY A 260 -9.99 13.57 -5.97
N ILE A 261 -8.95 12.79 -5.65
CA ILE A 261 -8.81 12.12 -4.35
C ILE A 261 -8.68 13.18 -3.24
N PHE A 262 -7.78 14.15 -3.43
CA PHE A 262 -7.51 15.18 -2.42
C PHE A 262 -8.68 16.14 -2.25
N SER A 263 -9.34 16.54 -3.35
CA SER A 263 -10.52 17.41 -3.27
C SER A 263 -11.66 16.75 -2.49
N PHE A 264 -11.80 15.43 -2.58
CA PHE A 264 -12.80 14.70 -1.80
C PHE A 264 -12.45 14.68 -0.31
N SER A 265 -11.19 14.40 0.05
CA SER A 265 -10.74 14.45 1.44
C SER A 265 -10.89 15.84 2.04
N GLU A 266 -10.56 16.88 1.27
CA GLU A 266 -10.79 18.28 1.69
C GLU A 266 -12.29 18.58 1.84
N TRP A 267 -13.13 18.13 0.90
CA TRP A 267 -14.57 18.33 0.96
C TRP A 267 -15.21 17.63 2.17
N GLN A 268 -14.88 16.36 2.43
CA GLN A 268 -15.44 15.60 3.55
C GLN A 268 -15.10 16.25 4.91
N LEU A 269 -13.89 16.82 5.01
CA LEU A 269 -13.41 17.45 6.24
C LEU A 269 -13.89 18.90 6.39
N SER A 270 -13.99 19.65 5.28
CA SER A 270 -14.45 21.06 5.31
C SER A 270 -15.97 21.25 5.30
N TYR A 271 -16.74 20.36 4.66
CA TYR A 271 -18.16 20.59 4.39
C TYR A 271 -19.10 19.99 5.45
N GLU A 272 -18.68 18.93 6.15
CA GLU A 272 -19.53 18.25 7.15
C GLU A 272 -19.03 18.35 8.59
N GLU A 273 -17.72 18.53 8.85
CA GLU A 273 -17.18 18.21 10.18
C GLU A 273 -16.20 19.20 10.82
N ASP A 274 -15.42 20.01 10.07
CA ASP A 274 -14.45 20.91 10.72
C ASP A 274 -15.12 21.87 11.71
N ASP A 275 -16.23 22.53 11.36
CA ASP A 275 -16.88 23.44 12.31
C ASP A 275 -17.51 22.69 13.50
N LYS A 276 -18.25 21.61 13.26
CA LYS A 276 -19.00 20.91 14.34
C LYS A 276 -18.14 20.01 15.21
N LYS A 277 -17.18 19.27 14.63
CA LYS A 277 -16.26 18.43 15.40
C LYS A 277 -15.18 19.25 16.07
N MET A 278 -14.64 20.30 15.44
CA MET A 278 -13.71 21.19 16.16
C MET A 278 -14.45 21.98 17.24
N GLU A 279 -15.68 22.43 17.02
CA GLU A 279 -16.49 23.06 18.08
C GLU A 279 -16.82 22.07 19.20
N PHE A 280 -17.14 20.81 18.89
CA PHE A 280 -17.32 19.76 19.89
C PHE A 280 -16.04 19.47 20.67
N ILE A 281 -14.91 19.31 19.99
CA ILE A 281 -13.59 19.10 20.60
C ILE A 281 -13.23 20.30 21.49
N GLN A 282 -13.41 21.53 20.99
CA GLN A 282 -13.14 22.76 21.73
C GLN A 282 -14.02 22.84 22.98
N LYS A 283 -15.30 22.50 22.87
CA LYS A 283 -16.23 22.49 24.01
C LYS A 283 -15.86 21.45 25.07
N CYS A 284 -15.41 20.25 24.67
CA CYS A 284 -14.89 19.25 25.61
C CYS A 284 -13.59 19.73 26.28
N LEU A 285 -12.69 20.35 25.53
CA LEU A 285 -11.45 20.93 26.06
C LEU A 285 -11.73 22.07 27.05
N ASP A 286 -12.66 22.97 26.72
CA ASP A 286 -13.08 24.09 27.58
C ASP A 286 -13.73 23.59 28.88
N ASN A 287 -14.37 22.41 28.85
CA ASN A 287 -15.00 21.76 30.01
C ASN A 287 -14.07 20.80 30.79
N ASN A 288 -12.79 20.66 30.40
CA ASN A 288 -11.86 19.64 30.94
C ASN A 288 -12.38 18.19 30.83
N GLU A 289 -13.20 17.90 29.81
CA GLU A 289 -13.72 16.56 29.54
C GLU A 289 -12.77 15.80 28.59
N GLU A 290 -12.65 14.49 28.80
CA GLU A 290 -11.89 13.63 27.88
C GLU A 290 -12.62 13.52 26.54
N VAL A 291 -11.98 13.98 25.46
CA VAL A 291 -12.54 13.94 24.11
C VAL A 291 -12.69 12.48 23.67
N LYS A 292 -13.92 11.96 23.69
CA LYS A 292 -14.26 10.63 23.17
C LYS A 292 -14.64 10.72 21.70
N GLY A 293 -13.77 10.25 20.83
CA GLY A 293 -14.08 9.99 19.42
C GLY A 293 -13.20 8.88 18.86
N GLU A 294 -13.45 8.47 17.62
CA GLU A 294 -12.75 7.36 16.99
C GLU A 294 -11.40 7.85 16.43
N TYR A 295 -11.19 7.79 15.13
CA TYR A 295 -9.88 8.04 14.54
C TYR A 295 -9.62 9.53 14.23
N LEU A 296 -10.58 10.20 13.58
CA LEU A 296 -10.43 11.60 13.17
C LEU A 296 -10.45 12.53 14.38
N THR A 297 -11.39 12.33 15.32
CA THR A 297 -11.46 13.14 16.53
C THR A 297 -10.18 13.02 17.36
N TYR A 298 -9.58 11.83 17.43
CA TYR A 298 -8.31 11.63 18.12
C TYR A 298 -7.16 12.38 17.43
N LEU A 299 -7.08 12.32 16.10
CA LEU A 299 -6.07 13.04 15.33
C LEU A 299 -6.18 14.57 15.51
N LEU A 300 -7.39 15.10 15.45
CA LEU A 300 -7.67 16.52 15.59
C LEU A 300 -7.42 17.02 17.03
N SER A 301 -7.70 16.20 18.05
CA SER A 301 -7.53 16.57 19.46
C SER A 301 -6.11 16.42 19.99
N ASN A 302 -5.31 15.50 19.44
CA ASN A 302 -4.03 15.08 20.05
C ASN A 302 -2.77 15.45 19.26
N THR A 303 -2.81 16.40 18.30
CA THR A 303 -1.62 16.64 17.46
C THR A 303 -1.24 18.11 17.21
N GLN A 304 0.07 18.37 17.27
CA GLN A 304 0.77 19.53 16.70
C GLN A 304 0.84 19.46 15.15
N MET A 305 -0.09 18.79 14.48
CA MET A 305 -0.08 18.58 13.03
C MET A 305 -0.97 19.59 12.33
N SER A 306 -0.49 20.14 11.21
CA SER A 306 -1.34 20.97 10.36
C SER A 306 -2.47 20.13 9.75
N THR A 307 -3.61 20.76 9.49
CA THR A 307 -4.79 20.13 8.87
C THR A 307 -4.43 19.45 7.53
N LYS A 308 -3.52 20.06 6.77
CA LYS A 308 -2.98 19.48 5.52
C LYS A 308 -2.26 18.14 5.72
N ASN A 309 -1.60 17.93 6.85
CA ASN A 309 -0.95 16.66 7.17
C ASN A 309 -1.97 15.61 7.60
N VAL A 310 -3.02 16.00 8.33
CA VAL A 310 -4.15 15.12 8.67
C VAL A 310 -4.80 14.59 7.38
N TYR A 311 -5.04 15.48 6.40
CA TYR A 311 -5.64 15.14 5.10
C TYR A 311 -4.80 14.13 4.32
N GLY A 312 -3.48 14.35 4.26
CA GLY A 312 -2.55 13.44 3.59
C GLY A 312 -2.52 12.04 4.21
N ASN A 313 -2.60 11.94 5.54
CA ASN A 313 -2.55 10.66 6.25
C ASN A 313 -3.86 9.86 6.13
N ILE A 314 -5.00 10.51 6.31
CA ILE A 314 -6.31 9.86 6.17
C ILE A 314 -6.51 9.36 4.74
N THR A 315 -6.14 10.17 3.75
CA THR A 315 -6.21 9.80 2.33
C THR A 315 -5.35 8.58 2.02
N GLU A 316 -4.12 8.50 2.55
CA GLU A 316 -3.26 7.33 2.33
C GLU A 316 -3.79 6.07 3.00
N LEU A 317 -4.37 6.18 4.20
CA LEU A 317 -5.00 5.06 4.90
C LEU A 317 -6.24 4.53 4.18
N LEU A 318 -7.07 5.44 3.69
CA LEU A 318 -8.25 5.14 2.89
C LEU A 318 -7.86 4.34 1.64
N LEU A 319 -6.86 4.81 0.89
CA LEU A 319 -6.34 4.12 -0.30
C LEU A 319 -5.79 2.73 0.03
N ALA A 320 -5.08 2.58 1.15
CA ALA A 320 -4.51 1.31 1.59
C ALA A 320 -5.59 0.29 2.01
N GLY A 321 -6.63 0.74 2.70
CA GLY A 321 -7.73 -0.11 3.18
C GLY A 321 -8.57 -0.69 2.04
N VAL A 322 -8.96 0.14 1.08
CA VAL A 322 -9.88 -0.27 0.00
C VAL A 322 -9.27 -1.32 -0.93
N GLY A 323 -8.00 -1.13 -1.33
CA GLY A 323 -7.34 -2.01 -2.30
C GLY A 323 -7.04 -3.42 -1.78
N THR A 324 -6.89 -3.57 -0.46
CA THR A 324 -6.41 -4.79 0.18
C THR A 324 -7.56 -5.71 0.62
N VAL A 325 -8.63 -5.12 1.19
CA VAL A 325 -9.79 -5.88 1.69
C VAL A 325 -10.61 -6.49 0.53
N LYS A 326 -10.87 -5.70 -0.53
CA LYS A 326 -11.55 -6.20 -1.75
C LYS A 326 -10.90 -7.46 -2.29
N LYS A 327 -9.58 -7.42 -2.49
CA LYS A 327 -8.83 -8.53 -3.09
C LYS A 327 -8.92 -9.77 -2.20
N HIS A 328 -8.67 -9.62 -0.90
CA HIS A 328 -8.70 -10.74 0.03
C HIS A 328 -10.08 -11.42 0.11
N GLN A 329 -11.16 -10.63 0.20
CA GLN A 329 -12.53 -11.15 0.29
C GLN A 329 -13.02 -11.79 -1.02
N THR A 330 -12.59 -11.27 -2.17
CA THR A 330 -12.92 -11.88 -3.47
C THR A 330 -12.23 -13.23 -3.66
N PHE A 331 -10.98 -13.38 -3.17
CA PHE A 331 -10.29 -14.67 -3.20
C PHE A 331 -10.89 -15.71 -2.25
N THR A 332 -11.35 -15.30 -1.06
CA THR A 332 -12.01 -16.21 -0.13
C THR A 332 -13.39 -16.64 -0.62
N SER A 333 -14.17 -15.75 -1.26
CA SER A 333 -15.49 -16.11 -1.81
C SER A 333 -15.45 -16.96 -3.09
N THR A 334 -14.31 -17.00 -3.79
CA THR A 334 -14.10 -17.86 -4.97
C THR A 334 -13.41 -19.19 -4.64
N ALA A 335 -12.88 -19.33 -3.42
CA ALA A 335 -12.21 -20.54 -2.93
C ALA A 335 -13.16 -21.49 -2.16
N THR A 336 -14.41 -21.08 -1.93
CA THR A 336 -15.51 -21.90 -1.38
C THR A 336 -16.52 -22.19 -2.48
#